data_AF-A0A522AVD5-F1
#
_entry.id   AF-A0A522AVD5-F1
#
_cell.length_a   1.000
_cell.length_b   1.000
_cell.length_c   1.000
_cell.angle_alpha   90.00
_cell.angle_beta   90.00
_cell.angle_gamma   90.00
#
_symmetry.space_group_name_H-M   'P 1'
#
loop_
_entity.id
_entity.type
_entity.pdbx_description
1 polymer ?
#
loop_
_entity_poly.entity_id
_entity_poly.type
_entity_poly.pdbx_seq_one_letter_code
_entity_poly.pdbx_strand_id
1 'polypeptide(L)'
;MTKTNQITEEKLKVNLNDASLVPLIFVGVADEMPKGSFPLTPIDIFQLSLFKQHLIYPANIQGTVGIFLVHANLFNLIDKETIAIIFRSANGKEIWTISLSGNLESLEAGSAVHLTGSPPSEKEAVASTTIMNGKQHISTLMHKSGKWALISIPLPGNVVVPEPSVYTIELHWSGQKVTLGEMQYVYRPTLPFTPEEINAIHTNPNAVKALRMILGCRNCPSKLHVYTALERDDDSEREGFIWQAKLGDWFKCECGTTNLPLQYMRESLHALLGRESKFYSGPLNLNRIGLYAHNGIIKIVEEFNRILDKHKDEATFQKFIEEHPVMLSRFHAIKLFKKPNILGKLKADFAVLDADKNLVLIELEKPGIKLFTKKEGQPSSDLIHAYEQVRAWLREYAKHPHAVLEGLGLSGDEVMAVKGAVIAGRNKGQNREHMQRHRADPFYAGIAFLTLDDLSASVRQISLHLA
;
A
#
# COMPACT_ATOMS: atom_id res chain seq x y z
N MET A 1 -9.51 -72.21 -22.18
CA MET A 1 -8.28 -71.42 -22.00
C MET A 1 -8.70 -70.02 -21.60
N THR A 2 -8.78 -69.74 -20.30
CA THR A 2 -9.07 -68.42 -19.75
C THR A 2 -8.52 -68.42 -18.33
N LYS A 3 -7.30 -67.90 -18.17
CA LYS A 3 -6.70 -67.70 -16.84
C LYS A 3 -6.99 -66.27 -16.40
N THR A 4 -7.96 -66.15 -15.51
CA THR A 4 -8.32 -64.92 -14.81
C THR A 4 -7.25 -64.66 -13.74
N ASN A 5 -6.41 -63.65 -13.95
CA ASN A 5 -5.47 -63.19 -12.93
C ASN A 5 -6.23 -62.35 -11.90
N GLN A 6 -6.53 -62.96 -10.76
CA GLN A 6 -6.86 -62.24 -9.54
C GLN A 6 -5.60 -61.55 -9.05
N ILE A 7 -5.57 -60.21 -9.17
CA ILE A 7 -4.64 -59.38 -8.41
C ILE A 7 -5.21 -59.32 -7.00
N THR A 8 -4.58 -60.04 -6.08
CA THR A 8 -4.88 -59.97 -4.65
C THR A 8 -4.57 -58.57 -4.12
N GLU A 9 -5.51 -57.99 -3.39
CA GLU A 9 -5.36 -56.78 -2.55
C GLU A 9 -4.43 -57.04 -1.35
N GLU A 10 -3.26 -57.62 -1.60
CA GLU A 10 -2.21 -57.75 -0.61
C GLU A 10 -1.54 -56.38 -0.44
N LYS A 11 -2.10 -55.61 0.50
CA LYS A 11 -1.42 -54.63 1.34
C LYS A 11 -0.12 -54.09 0.73
N LEU A 12 -0.27 -53.10 -0.16
CA LEU A 12 0.64 -51.96 -0.18
C LEU A 12 0.56 -51.29 1.20
N LYS A 13 1.21 -51.89 2.20
CA LYS A 13 1.74 -51.15 3.34
C LYS A 13 2.78 -50.23 2.75
N VAL A 14 2.34 -49.07 2.28
CA VAL A 14 3.23 -47.94 2.04
C VAL A 14 4.01 -47.80 3.33
N ASN A 15 5.30 -48.14 3.26
CA ASN A 15 6.18 -48.02 4.40
C ASN A 15 6.30 -46.51 4.63
N LEU A 16 5.49 -45.97 5.54
CA LEU A 16 5.50 -44.54 5.92
C LEU A 16 6.88 -44.10 6.45
N ASN A 17 7.80 -45.04 6.66
CA ASN A 17 9.20 -44.79 6.97
C ASN A 17 10.05 -44.39 5.74
N ASP A 18 9.50 -44.45 4.53
CA ASP A 18 10.17 -43.88 3.36
C ASP A 18 10.01 -42.35 3.41
N ALA A 19 10.99 -41.71 4.05
CA ALA A 19 11.08 -40.25 4.20
C ALA A 19 11.07 -39.48 2.86
N SER A 20 11.05 -40.18 1.73
CA SER A 20 10.97 -39.62 0.38
C SER A 20 9.59 -39.06 -0.01
N LEU A 21 8.53 -39.29 0.77
CA LEU A 21 7.19 -38.75 0.48
C LEU A 21 6.66 -37.87 1.63
N VAL A 22 7.28 -36.71 1.80
CA VAL A 22 6.71 -35.64 2.63
C VAL A 22 5.34 -35.26 2.03
N PRO A 23 4.22 -35.51 2.73
CA PRO A 23 2.89 -35.35 2.13
C PRO A 23 2.42 -33.89 2.10
N LEU A 24 3.35 -32.94 2.28
CA LEU A 24 3.10 -31.52 2.38
C LEU A 24 4.31 -30.77 1.83
N ILE A 25 4.07 -29.76 1.00
CA ILE A 25 5.09 -28.86 0.44
C ILE A 25 4.65 -27.43 0.71
N PHE A 26 5.54 -26.60 1.24
CA PHE A 26 5.29 -25.17 1.35
C PHE A 26 5.54 -24.50 0.00
N VAL A 27 4.53 -23.82 -0.52
CA VAL A 27 4.61 -23.15 -1.84
C VAL A 27 5.03 -21.69 -1.66
N GLY A 28 4.54 -21.02 -0.62
CA GLY A 28 4.86 -19.63 -0.33
C GLY A 28 3.77 -18.93 0.46
N VAL A 29 3.80 -17.60 0.42
CA VAL A 29 2.90 -16.74 1.19
C VAL A 29 2.19 -15.74 0.29
N ALA A 30 0.87 -15.60 0.46
CA ALA A 30 0.04 -14.59 -0.19
C ALA A 30 -0.43 -13.53 0.83
N ASP A 31 -0.58 -12.27 0.40
CA ASP A 31 -1.02 -11.17 1.29
C ASP A 31 -2.51 -11.20 1.61
N GLU A 32 -3.32 -11.75 0.69
CA GLU A 32 -4.75 -11.96 0.87
C GLU A 32 -5.13 -13.37 0.38
N MET A 33 -6.29 -13.85 0.82
CA MET A 33 -6.93 -15.01 0.21
C MET A 33 -7.26 -14.69 -1.26
N PRO A 34 -6.83 -15.51 -2.23
CA PRO A 34 -7.24 -15.36 -3.61
C PRO A 34 -8.76 -15.30 -3.73
N LYS A 35 -9.29 -14.27 -4.38
CA LYS A 35 -10.73 -14.12 -4.61
C LYS A 35 -11.06 -14.73 -5.97
N GLY A 36 -11.34 -16.04 -6.02
CA GLY A 36 -11.71 -16.69 -7.27
C GLY A 36 -11.94 -18.20 -7.15
N SER A 37 -12.65 -18.76 -8.14
CA SER A 37 -12.78 -20.19 -8.35
C SER A 37 -11.55 -20.74 -9.08
N PHE A 38 -11.03 -21.90 -8.67
CA PHE A 38 -9.91 -22.56 -9.36
C PHE A 38 -10.26 -22.91 -10.83
N PRO A 39 -9.29 -22.94 -11.78
CA PRO A 39 -7.88 -22.60 -11.64
C PRO A 39 -7.70 -21.17 -11.16
N LEU A 40 -6.83 -20.99 -10.15
CA LEU A 40 -6.40 -19.67 -9.72
C LEU A 40 -6.01 -18.92 -10.98
N THR A 41 -6.50 -17.70 -11.14
CA THR A 41 -6.07 -16.90 -12.28
C THR A 41 -4.56 -16.74 -12.16
N PRO A 42 -3.79 -16.67 -13.25
CA PRO A 42 -2.34 -16.45 -13.17
C PRO A 42 -1.98 -15.28 -12.23
N ILE A 43 -2.86 -14.26 -12.17
CA ILE A 43 -2.81 -13.09 -11.28
C ILE A 43 -2.72 -13.48 -9.79
N ASP A 44 -3.45 -14.51 -9.35
CA ASP A 44 -3.45 -14.98 -7.96
C ASP A 44 -2.13 -15.69 -7.58
N ILE A 45 -1.48 -16.34 -8.55
CA ILE A 45 -0.17 -16.98 -8.37
C ILE A 45 0.95 -15.93 -8.30
N PHE A 46 0.82 -14.79 -8.97
CA PHE A 46 1.80 -13.69 -8.85
C PHE A 46 1.86 -13.06 -7.45
N GLN A 47 0.85 -13.29 -6.60
CA GLN A 47 0.88 -12.85 -5.19
C GLN A 47 1.61 -13.85 -4.27
N LEU A 48 1.84 -15.08 -4.73
CA LEU A 48 2.66 -16.06 -4.03
C LEU A 48 4.10 -15.60 -4.08
N SER A 49 4.68 -15.43 -2.91
CA SER A 49 6.09 -15.12 -2.80
C SER A 49 6.75 -15.94 -1.71
N LEU A 50 7.98 -16.37 -1.98
CA LEU A 50 8.94 -16.85 -0.98
C LEU A 50 9.73 -15.68 -0.35
N PHE A 51 9.39 -14.46 -0.74
CA PHE A 51 10.06 -13.22 -0.37
C PHE A 51 9.03 -12.13 -0.04
N LYS A 52 9.03 -11.62 1.19
CA LYS A 52 8.19 -10.48 1.59
C LYS A 52 9.07 -9.31 1.97
N GLN A 53 8.92 -8.24 1.21
CA GLN A 53 9.52 -6.96 1.53
C GLN A 53 8.55 -6.18 2.41
N HIS A 54 8.99 -5.82 3.61
CA HIS A 54 8.26 -4.89 4.46
C HIS A 54 9.02 -3.57 4.58
N LEU A 55 8.26 -2.47 4.66
CA LEU A 55 8.83 -1.13 4.85
C LEU A 55 9.34 -0.92 6.27
N ILE A 56 8.71 -1.58 7.25
CA ILE A 56 9.05 -1.45 8.66
C ILE A 56 9.04 -2.82 9.33
N TYR A 57 9.89 -2.95 10.33
CA TYR A 57 9.90 -4.05 11.29
C TYR A 57 9.86 -3.48 12.70
N PRO A 58 9.21 -4.13 13.68
CA PRO A 58 8.47 -5.39 13.59
C PRO A 58 7.31 -5.33 12.59
N ALA A 59 7.22 -6.33 11.71
CA ALA A 59 6.18 -6.43 10.70
C ALA A 59 5.05 -7.32 11.22
N ASN A 60 3.81 -6.88 11.05
CA ASN A 60 2.65 -7.71 11.33
C ASN A 60 2.23 -8.42 10.04
N ILE A 61 1.95 -9.73 10.13
CA ILE A 61 1.56 -10.58 9.00
C ILE A 61 0.08 -10.97 9.07
N GLN A 62 -0.77 -10.14 9.67
CA GLN A 62 -2.22 -10.34 9.63
C GLN A 62 -2.73 -10.25 8.19
N GLY A 63 -3.67 -11.14 7.86
CA GLY A 63 -4.28 -11.22 6.52
C GLY A 63 -3.47 -12.09 5.58
N THR A 64 -2.19 -12.26 5.87
CA THR A 64 -1.28 -13.13 5.16
C THR A 64 -1.67 -14.60 5.29
N VAL A 65 -1.49 -15.37 4.22
CA VAL A 65 -1.89 -16.78 4.11
C VAL A 65 -0.71 -17.60 3.64
N GLY A 66 -0.36 -18.65 4.39
CA GLY A 66 0.56 -19.68 3.95
C GLY A 66 -0.12 -20.63 2.96
N ILE A 67 0.50 -20.87 1.81
CA ILE A 67 -0.02 -21.74 0.76
C ILE A 67 0.80 -23.01 0.71
N PHE A 68 0.12 -24.15 0.74
CA PHE A 68 0.74 -25.47 0.79
C PHE A 68 0.14 -26.40 -0.25
N LEU A 69 0.98 -27.24 -0.84
CA LEU A 69 0.56 -28.36 -1.67
C LEU A 69 0.54 -29.62 -0.81
N VAL A 70 -0.62 -30.25 -0.71
CA VAL A 70 -0.92 -31.37 0.18
C VAL A 70 -1.18 -32.62 -0.63
N HIS A 71 -0.48 -33.70 -0.32
CA HIS A 71 -0.78 -35.01 -0.88
C HIS A 71 -1.93 -35.66 -0.11
N ALA A 72 -2.76 -36.47 -0.78
CA ALA A 72 -3.92 -37.13 -0.20
C ALA A 72 -3.59 -38.01 1.03
N ASN A 73 -2.35 -38.50 1.10
CA ASN A 73 -1.86 -39.25 2.26
C ASN A 73 -1.78 -38.41 3.54
N LEU A 74 -1.66 -37.07 3.44
CA LEU A 74 -1.68 -36.20 4.62
C LEU A 74 -3.02 -36.30 5.35
N PHE A 75 -4.12 -36.46 4.62
CA PHE A 75 -5.45 -36.55 5.23
C PHE A 75 -5.57 -37.79 6.10
N ASN A 76 -5.10 -38.94 5.63
CA ASN A 76 -5.01 -40.18 6.41
C ASN A 76 -4.12 -40.05 7.66
N LEU A 77 -3.16 -39.11 7.64
CA LEU A 77 -2.24 -38.86 8.74
C LEU A 77 -2.89 -37.94 9.80
N ILE A 78 -3.57 -36.87 9.36
CA ILE A 78 -4.28 -35.91 10.21
C ILE A 78 -5.44 -36.58 10.98
N ASP A 79 -6.04 -37.63 10.42
CA ASP A 79 -7.09 -38.42 11.10
C ASP A 79 -6.56 -39.20 12.31
N LYS A 80 -5.26 -39.50 12.35
CA LYS A 80 -4.63 -40.37 13.37
C LYS A 80 -3.73 -39.60 14.32
N GLU A 81 -3.16 -38.50 13.86
CA GLU A 81 -2.08 -37.80 14.53
C GLU A 81 -2.25 -36.28 14.38
N THR A 82 -1.85 -35.54 15.41
CA THR A 82 -1.74 -34.09 15.31
C THR A 82 -0.46 -33.76 14.54
N ILE A 83 -0.62 -32.97 13.47
CA ILE A 83 0.49 -32.45 12.69
C ILE A 83 0.70 -31.00 13.07
N ALA A 84 1.94 -30.60 13.35
CA ALA A 84 2.29 -29.21 13.63
C ALA A 84 3.13 -28.63 12.48
N ILE A 85 2.70 -27.51 11.92
CA ILE A 85 3.49 -26.67 11.03
C ILE A 85 4.08 -25.55 11.89
N ILE A 86 5.40 -25.55 12.05
CA ILE A 86 6.13 -24.63 12.92
C ILE A 86 6.95 -23.68 12.08
N PHE A 87 6.83 -22.39 12.35
CA PHE A 87 7.64 -21.37 11.72
C PHE A 87 8.70 -20.88 12.71
N ARG A 88 9.96 -20.98 12.31
CA ARG A 88 11.11 -20.60 13.13
C ARG A 88 11.84 -19.43 12.49
N SER A 89 12.30 -18.47 13.29
CA SER A 89 13.26 -17.47 12.85
C SER A 89 14.63 -18.09 12.59
N ALA A 90 15.55 -17.33 11.96
CA ALA A 90 16.89 -17.81 11.63
C ALA A 90 17.72 -18.30 12.83
N ASN A 91 17.43 -17.83 14.05
CA ASN A 91 18.06 -18.32 15.27
C ASN A 91 17.39 -19.58 15.87
N GLY A 92 16.43 -20.20 15.16
CA GLY A 92 15.70 -21.39 15.57
C GLY A 92 14.55 -21.14 16.56
N LYS A 93 14.33 -19.88 17.00
CA LYS A 93 13.21 -19.53 17.88
C LYS A 93 11.90 -19.76 17.15
N GLU A 94 10.98 -20.47 17.80
CA GLU A 94 9.61 -20.62 17.31
C GLU A 94 8.89 -19.28 17.35
N ILE A 95 8.25 -18.92 16.24
CA ILE A 95 7.51 -17.68 16.10
C ILE A 95 6.01 -17.98 16.15
N TRP A 96 5.58 -19.05 15.48
CA TRP A 96 4.22 -19.59 15.60
C TRP A 96 4.13 -21.05 15.20
N THR A 97 3.08 -21.71 15.69
CA THR A 97 2.76 -23.10 15.36
C THR A 97 1.30 -23.21 14.94
N ILE A 98 1.05 -23.99 13.89
CA ILE A 98 -0.26 -24.32 13.37
C ILE A 98 -0.46 -25.82 13.55
N SER A 99 -1.49 -26.22 14.29
CA SER A 99 -1.85 -27.61 14.49
C SER A 99 -2.97 -28.00 13.53
N LEU A 100 -2.74 -29.07 12.76
CA LEU A 100 -3.72 -29.74 11.91
C LEU A 100 -4.17 -31.01 12.65
N SER A 101 -5.46 -31.11 12.96
CA SER A 101 -6.08 -32.32 13.50
C SER A 101 -7.55 -32.38 13.07
N GLY A 102 -8.06 -33.58 12.78
CA GLY A 102 -9.47 -33.74 12.44
C GLY A 102 -9.76 -35.00 11.64
N ASN A 103 -11.04 -35.40 11.64
CA ASN A 103 -11.55 -36.51 10.85
C ASN A 103 -12.06 -35.96 9.50
N LEU A 104 -11.30 -36.19 8.42
CA LEU A 104 -11.51 -35.59 7.09
C LEU A 104 -12.41 -36.41 6.15
N GLU A 105 -13.01 -37.51 6.62
CA GLU A 105 -13.80 -38.44 5.79
C GLU A 105 -15.04 -37.80 5.10
N SER A 106 -15.39 -36.54 5.37
CA SER A 106 -16.57 -35.85 4.81
C SER A 106 -16.28 -34.60 3.94
N LEU A 107 -15.07 -34.43 3.42
CA LEU A 107 -14.74 -33.31 2.53
C LEU A 107 -15.26 -33.51 1.09
N GLU A 108 -16.53 -33.17 0.89
CA GLU A 108 -17.02 -32.67 -0.39
C GLU A 108 -16.31 -31.34 -0.73
N ALA A 109 -16.25 -31.00 -2.02
CA ALA A 109 -15.67 -29.73 -2.47
C ALA A 109 -16.41 -28.55 -1.80
N GLY A 110 -15.76 -27.91 -0.81
CA GLY A 110 -16.34 -26.82 -0.02
C GLY A 110 -16.50 -27.07 1.49
N SER A 111 -16.20 -28.27 2.01
CA SER A 111 -16.18 -28.48 3.48
C SER A 111 -14.97 -27.82 4.14
N ALA A 112 -15.13 -27.39 5.40
CA ALA A 112 -14.09 -26.70 6.17
C ALA A 112 -13.20 -27.68 6.95
N VAL A 113 -11.89 -27.44 6.99
CA VAL A 113 -10.94 -28.14 7.88
C VAL A 113 -10.79 -27.34 9.18
N HIS A 114 -10.75 -28.03 10.32
CA HIS A 114 -10.45 -27.40 11.61
C HIS A 114 -8.93 -27.23 11.77
N LEU A 115 -8.50 -25.99 11.99
CA LEU A 115 -7.10 -25.68 12.30
C LEU A 115 -7.07 -24.81 13.55
N THR A 116 -6.09 -25.07 14.41
CA THR A 116 -5.84 -24.25 15.60
C THR A 116 -4.41 -23.71 15.51
N GLY A 117 -4.26 -22.40 15.67
CA GLY A 117 -2.96 -21.73 15.69
C GLY A 117 -2.71 -21.09 17.05
N SER A 118 -1.49 -21.18 17.56
CA SER A 118 -1.08 -20.49 18.78
C SER A 118 0.39 -20.01 18.72
N PRO A 119 0.73 -18.90 19.38
CA PRO A 119 2.12 -18.55 19.67
C PRO A 119 2.75 -19.58 20.64
N PRO A 120 4.07 -19.77 20.63
CA PRO A 120 4.74 -20.66 21.58
C PRO A 120 4.55 -20.19 23.03
N SER A 121 4.02 -21.08 23.88
CA SER A 121 3.89 -20.99 25.35
C SER A 121 2.76 -20.14 25.98
N GLU A 122 1.66 -19.85 25.28
CA GLU A 122 0.45 -19.32 25.95
C GLU A 122 -0.36 -20.46 26.61
N LYS A 123 -0.24 -20.59 27.94
CA LYS A 123 -1.36 -21.06 28.75
C LYS A 123 -2.34 -19.89 28.83
N GLU A 124 -3.45 -20.01 28.12
CA GLU A 124 -4.61 -19.10 28.17
C GLU A 124 -4.36 -17.65 27.69
N ALA A 125 -4.55 -17.40 26.40
CA ALA A 125 -4.87 -16.05 25.90
C ALA A 125 -5.91 -16.12 24.77
N VAL A 126 -6.96 -15.30 24.90
CA VAL A 126 -8.11 -15.22 23.99
C VAL A 126 -7.87 -14.07 23.01
N ALA A 127 -7.76 -14.37 21.72
CA ALA A 127 -7.69 -13.38 20.65
C ALA A 127 -9.07 -13.17 20.01
N SER A 128 -9.57 -11.94 20.01
CA SER A 128 -10.81 -11.55 19.34
C SER A 128 -10.65 -11.57 17.82
N THR A 129 -11.29 -12.56 17.19
CA THR A 129 -11.73 -12.51 15.79
C THR A 129 -13.25 -12.63 15.82
N THR A 130 -13.99 -12.07 14.87
CA THR A 130 -15.46 -12.11 14.87
C THR A 130 -15.96 -13.55 14.90
N ILE A 131 -16.43 -13.93 16.09
CA ILE A 131 -16.95 -15.24 16.45
C ILE A 131 -18.44 -15.23 16.10
N MET A 132 -18.82 -15.93 15.04
CA MET A 132 -20.09 -16.66 15.08
C MET A 132 -19.75 -18.07 15.59
N ASN A 133 -20.13 -18.38 16.83
CA ASN A 133 -19.94 -19.67 17.52
C ASN A 133 -18.52 -20.13 17.95
N GLY A 134 -17.54 -19.24 18.08
CA GLY A 134 -16.30 -19.55 18.83
C GLY A 134 -15.27 -20.36 18.04
N LYS A 135 -15.50 -20.58 16.74
CA LYS A 135 -14.63 -21.38 15.88
C LYS A 135 -14.20 -20.55 14.67
N GLN A 136 -12.89 -20.36 14.52
CA GLN A 136 -12.33 -19.83 13.27
C GLN A 136 -12.51 -20.91 12.19
N HIS A 137 -13.44 -20.68 11.27
CA HIS A 137 -13.57 -21.53 10.09
C HIS A 137 -12.54 -21.08 9.06
N ILE A 138 -11.62 -21.97 8.73
CA ILE A 138 -10.66 -21.73 7.66
C ILE A 138 -11.22 -22.34 6.39
N SER A 139 -11.49 -21.49 5.42
CA SER A 139 -11.92 -21.91 4.09
C SER A 139 -10.73 -22.53 3.37
N THR A 140 -10.65 -23.86 3.40
CA THR A 140 -9.70 -24.62 2.59
C THR A 140 -10.31 -24.86 1.22
N LEU A 141 -9.78 -24.21 0.17
CA LEU A 141 -10.24 -24.46 -1.19
C LEU A 141 -9.57 -25.72 -1.74
N MET A 142 -10.23 -26.88 -1.62
CA MET A 142 -9.70 -28.15 -2.13
C MET A 142 -10.16 -28.38 -3.58
N HIS A 143 -9.22 -28.44 -4.52
CA HIS A 143 -9.48 -28.96 -5.86
C HIS A 143 -8.71 -30.27 -6.05
N LYS A 144 -9.44 -31.37 -6.29
CA LYS A 144 -8.87 -32.70 -6.50
C LYS A 144 -8.51 -32.88 -7.98
N SER A 145 -7.23 -32.76 -8.32
CA SER A 145 -6.68 -33.32 -9.57
C SER A 145 -5.61 -34.34 -9.20
N GLY A 146 -5.96 -35.63 -9.26
CA GLY A 146 -5.09 -36.70 -8.78
C GLY A 146 -4.98 -36.72 -7.25
N LYS A 147 -3.77 -37.01 -6.74
CA LYS A 147 -3.51 -37.18 -5.30
C LYS A 147 -3.05 -35.90 -4.59
N TRP A 148 -3.07 -34.73 -5.23
CA TRP A 148 -2.62 -33.47 -4.64
C TRP A 148 -3.75 -32.44 -4.55
N ALA A 149 -3.70 -31.61 -3.52
CA ALA A 149 -4.61 -30.49 -3.29
C ALA A 149 -3.80 -29.25 -2.84
N LEU A 150 -4.21 -28.06 -3.26
CA LEU A 150 -3.67 -26.81 -2.72
C LEU A 150 -4.50 -26.41 -1.49
N ILE A 151 -3.85 -26.02 -0.41
CA ILE A 151 -4.52 -25.49 0.78
C ILE A 151 -3.97 -24.13 1.16
N SER A 152 -4.86 -23.30 1.69
CA SER A 152 -4.57 -21.97 2.21
C SER A 152 -4.76 -21.95 3.71
N ILE A 153 -3.73 -21.57 4.45
CA ILE A 153 -3.75 -21.48 5.91
C ILE A 153 -3.49 -20.03 6.32
N PRO A 154 -4.48 -19.31 6.87
CA PRO A 154 -4.27 -17.94 7.32
C PRO A 154 -3.27 -17.94 8.47
N LEU A 155 -2.31 -17.01 8.42
CA LEU A 155 -1.36 -16.81 9.50
C LEU A 155 -2.06 -16.06 10.66
N PRO A 156 -1.75 -16.36 11.92
CA PRO A 156 -2.42 -15.72 13.04
C PRO A 156 -2.15 -14.20 13.03
N GLY A 157 -3.21 -13.39 13.16
CA GLY A 157 -3.08 -11.93 13.09
C GLY A 157 -2.28 -11.29 14.24
N ASN A 158 -1.95 -12.08 15.25
CA ASN A 158 -1.14 -11.67 16.37
C ASN A 158 0.34 -12.06 16.17
N VAL A 159 0.74 -12.63 15.03
CA VAL A 159 2.15 -12.93 14.77
C VAL A 159 2.89 -11.68 14.30
N VAL A 160 4.07 -11.48 14.88
CA VAL A 160 4.98 -10.40 14.55
C VAL A 160 6.29 -11.00 14.06
N VAL A 161 6.75 -10.53 12.91
CA VAL A 161 8.08 -10.78 12.36
C VAL A 161 8.99 -9.68 12.92
N PRO A 162 9.84 -9.96 13.93
CA PRO A 162 10.57 -8.91 14.64
C PRO A 162 11.64 -8.25 13.78
N GLU A 163 12.23 -8.99 12.84
CA GLU A 163 13.31 -8.51 12.00
C GLU A 163 13.36 -9.23 10.65
N PRO A 164 14.00 -8.63 9.64
CA PRO A 164 14.27 -9.23 8.34
C PRO A 164 15.20 -10.43 8.53
N SER A 165 14.81 -11.58 8.02
CA SER A 165 15.58 -12.82 8.12
C SER A 165 15.01 -13.91 7.23
N VAL A 166 15.67 -15.07 7.23
CA VAL A 166 15.12 -16.30 6.67
C VAL A 166 14.38 -17.04 7.78
N TYR A 167 13.13 -17.41 7.51
CA TYR A 167 12.28 -18.16 8.44
C TYR A 167 12.05 -19.55 7.88
N THR A 168 12.37 -20.58 8.66
CA THR A 168 12.20 -21.97 8.27
C THR A 168 10.80 -22.44 8.61
N ILE A 169 10.15 -23.11 7.66
CA ILE A 169 8.85 -23.76 7.87
C ILE A 169 9.11 -25.25 8.07
N GLU A 170 8.72 -25.78 9.21
CA GLU A 170 8.95 -27.17 9.61
C GLU A 170 7.63 -27.89 9.79
N LEU A 171 7.57 -29.16 9.40
CA LEU A 171 6.51 -30.10 9.70
C LEU A 171 6.96 -31.02 10.83
N HIS A 172 6.15 -31.12 11.88
CA HIS A 172 6.37 -31.98 13.04
C HIS A 172 5.19 -32.95 13.18
N TRP A 173 5.46 -34.25 13.20
CA TRP A 173 4.46 -35.30 13.43
C TRP A 173 5.15 -36.56 13.96
N SER A 174 4.55 -37.29 14.90
CA SER A 174 5.12 -38.54 15.46
C SER A 174 6.61 -38.49 15.83
N GLY A 175 7.08 -37.36 16.37
CA GLY A 175 8.49 -37.14 16.71
C GLY A 175 9.42 -36.94 15.50
N GLN A 176 8.90 -37.01 14.27
CA GLN A 176 9.61 -36.64 13.04
C GLN A 176 9.54 -35.13 12.83
N LYS A 177 10.63 -34.60 12.26
CA LYS A 177 10.78 -33.19 11.89
C LYS A 177 11.29 -33.12 10.46
N VAL A 178 10.60 -32.37 9.61
CA VAL A 178 10.99 -32.14 8.22
C VAL A 178 10.89 -30.67 7.87
N THR A 179 11.89 -30.12 7.18
CA THR A 179 11.82 -28.77 6.62
C THR A 179 10.96 -28.77 5.36
N LEU A 180 9.88 -28.00 5.37
CA LEU A 180 8.96 -27.83 4.24
C LEU A 180 9.46 -26.78 3.24
N GLY A 181 10.20 -25.80 3.72
CA GLY A 181 10.71 -24.69 2.92
C GLY A 181 11.17 -23.52 3.78
N GLU A 182 11.45 -22.41 3.12
CA GLU A 182 11.93 -21.18 3.74
C GLU A 182 11.13 -19.97 3.24
N MET A 183 11.01 -18.96 4.09
CA MET A 183 10.41 -17.68 3.79
C MET A 183 11.39 -16.56 4.08
N GLN A 184 11.70 -15.74 3.08
CA GLN A 184 12.60 -14.61 3.23
C GLN A 184 11.82 -13.34 3.53
N TYR A 185 12.12 -12.71 4.65
CA TYR A 185 11.64 -11.39 5.00
C TYR A 185 12.78 -10.40 4.82
N VAL A 186 12.60 -9.41 3.96
CA VAL A 186 13.65 -8.43 3.69
C VAL A 186 13.24 -7.02 4.04
N TYR A 187 14.27 -6.23 4.30
CA TYR A 187 14.15 -4.82 4.56
C TYR A 187 14.97 -4.03 3.56
N ARG A 188 14.38 -2.94 3.09
CA ARG A 188 15.05 -1.91 2.34
C ARG A 188 14.75 -0.57 3.01
N PRO A 189 15.77 0.10 3.58
CA PRO A 189 15.58 1.42 4.16
C PRO A 189 14.92 2.38 3.16
N THR A 190 13.95 3.13 3.63
CA THR A 190 13.31 4.20 2.86
C THR A 190 14.03 5.50 3.13
N LEU A 191 14.42 6.21 2.06
CA LEU A 191 15.02 7.53 2.20
C LEU A 191 14.02 8.52 2.81
N PRO A 192 14.48 9.57 3.51
CA PRO A 192 13.61 10.68 3.91
C PRO A 192 12.92 11.29 2.68
N PHE A 193 11.70 11.79 2.87
CA PHE A 193 10.98 12.46 1.79
C PHE A 193 11.73 13.69 1.29
N THR A 194 11.76 13.89 -0.02
CA THR A 194 12.24 15.15 -0.60
C THR A 194 11.21 16.28 -0.39
N PRO A 195 11.59 17.56 -0.49
CA PRO A 195 10.64 18.67 -0.42
C PRO A 195 9.47 18.54 -1.41
N GLU A 196 9.73 17.99 -2.59
CA GLU A 196 8.74 17.78 -3.66
C GLU A 196 7.75 16.66 -3.30
N GLU A 197 8.23 15.59 -2.66
CA GLU A 197 7.38 14.52 -2.14
C GLU A 197 6.52 15.02 -0.96
N ILE A 198 7.09 15.83 -0.06
CA ILE A 198 6.33 16.48 1.01
C ILE A 198 5.23 17.36 0.39
N ASN A 199 5.58 18.23 -0.57
CA ASN A 199 4.60 19.05 -1.28
C ASN A 199 3.51 18.19 -1.95
N ALA A 200 3.88 17.04 -2.51
CA ALA A 200 2.93 16.10 -3.11
C ALA A 200 1.99 15.47 -2.07
N ILE A 201 2.49 15.08 -0.90
CA ILE A 201 1.66 14.61 0.22
C ILE A 201 0.65 15.69 0.61
N HIS A 202 1.06 16.96 0.67
CA HIS A 202 0.15 18.08 0.92
C HIS A 202 -0.90 18.29 -0.19
N THR A 203 -0.73 17.74 -1.39
CA THR A 203 -1.81 17.76 -2.40
C THR A 203 -2.93 16.76 -2.09
N ASN A 204 -2.66 15.72 -1.30
CA ASN A 204 -3.62 14.67 -1.02
C ASN A 204 -4.51 15.06 0.17
N PRO A 205 -5.83 15.24 -0.04
CA PRO A 205 -6.75 15.59 1.04
C PRO A 205 -6.89 14.49 2.11
N ASN A 206 -6.59 13.23 1.76
CA ASN A 206 -6.54 12.09 2.69
C ASN A 206 -5.16 11.87 3.32
N ALA A 207 -4.20 12.80 3.12
CA ALA A 207 -2.86 12.65 3.66
C ALA A 207 -2.85 12.55 5.19
N VAL A 208 -1.86 11.83 5.71
CA VAL A 208 -1.64 11.66 7.14
C VAL A 208 -0.64 12.72 7.60
N LYS A 209 -1.03 13.57 8.56
CA LYS A 209 -0.13 14.50 9.24
C LYS A 209 0.90 13.74 10.04
N ALA A 210 0.39 12.84 10.88
CA ALA A 210 1.12 12.08 11.86
C ALA A 210 0.50 10.70 12.01
N LEU A 211 1.35 9.70 12.20
CA LEU A 211 0.99 8.32 12.49
C LEU A 211 1.60 7.96 13.84
N ARG A 212 0.73 7.60 14.78
CA ARG A 212 1.08 7.11 16.10
C ARG A 212 0.95 5.59 16.13
N MET A 213 1.91 4.92 16.73
CA MET A 213 1.95 3.48 16.87
C MET A 213 2.27 3.12 18.33
N ILE A 214 1.64 2.05 18.82
CA ILE A 214 1.91 1.52 20.16
C ILE A 214 2.33 0.07 20.03
N LEU A 215 3.60 -0.20 20.35
CA LEU A 215 4.13 -1.56 20.48
C LEU A 215 4.09 -1.94 21.96
N GLY A 216 3.69 -3.17 22.28
CA GLY A 216 3.55 -3.60 23.67
C GLY A 216 3.96 -5.05 23.88
N CYS A 217 4.38 -5.35 25.10
CA CYS A 217 4.53 -6.73 25.54
C CYS A 217 3.15 -7.33 25.85
N ARG A 218 2.96 -8.63 25.60
CA ARG A 218 1.75 -9.34 26.03
C ARG A 218 1.79 -9.81 27.47
N ASN A 219 2.99 -10.00 28.00
CA ASN A 219 3.21 -10.61 29.31
C ASN A 219 3.42 -9.59 30.43
N CYS A 220 3.54 -8.30 30.09
CA CYS A 220 3.69 -7.22 31.07
C CYS A 220 3.14 -5.91 30.48
N PRO A 221 2.91 -4.87 31.30
CA PRO A 221 2.28 -3.63 30.85
C PRO A 221 3.20 -2.71 30.02
N SER A 222 4.47 -3.06 29.80
CA SER A 222 5.43 -2.22 29.10
C SER A 222 5.00 -1.96 27.65
N LYS A 223 5.00 -0.67 27.27
CA LYS A 223 4.62 -0.18 25.94
C LYS A 223 5.66 0.81 25.41
N LEU A 224 5.89 0.79 24.11
CA LEU A 224 6.62 1.80 23.35
C LEU A 224 5.60 2.62 22.56
N HIS A 225 5.55 3.92 22.86
CA HIS A 225 4.76 4.91 22.15
C HIS A 225 5.67 5.61 21.14
N VAL A 226 5.42 5.41 19.86
CA VAL A 226 6.22 5.99 18.77
C VAL A 226 5.33 6.72 17.80
N TYR A 227 5.81 7.81 17.23
CA TYR A 227 5.10 8.49 16.15
C TYR A 227 6.05 8.90 15.02
N THR A 228 5.47 9.08 13.84
CA THR A 228 6.10 9.73 12.68
C THR A 228 5.16 10.76 12.10
N ALA A 229 5.70 11.80 11.48
CA ALA A 229 4.95 12.87 10.84
C ALA A 229 5.83 13.58 9.79
N LEU A 230 5.26 14.53 9.05
CA LEU A 230 6.05 15.39 8.14
C LEU A 230 6.88 16.40 8.93
N GLU A 231 6.35 16.86 10.06
CA GLU A 231 6.97 17.79 11.00
C GLU A 231 6.76 17.28 12.43
N ARG A 232 7.58 17.71 13.39
CA ARG A 232 7.40 17.28 14.80
C ARG A 232 6.02 17.70 15.29
N ASP A 233 5.38 16.81 16.05
CA ASP A 233 4.03 17.01 16.57
C ASP A 233 4.07 17.13 18.09
N ASP A 234 4.08 18.37 18.58
CA ASP A 234 4.21 18.66 20.01
C ASP A 234 3.11 18.01 20.84
N ASP A 235 1.91 17.84 20.29
CA ASP A 235 0.79 17.17 20.95
C ASP A 235 1.13 15.69 21.21
N SER A 236 1.65 14.99 20.21
CA SER A 236 2.14 13.60 20.36
C SER A 236 3.26 13.49 21.41
N GLU A 237 4.20 14.43 21.40
CA GLU A 237 5.31 14.41 22.36
C GLU A 237 4.87 14.68 23.80
N ARG A 238 3.92 15.61 24.01
CA ARG A 238 3.31 15.84 25.33
C ARG A 238 2.53 14.63 25.84
N GLU A 239 1.97 13.84 24.93
CA GLU A 239 1.33 12.56 25.25
C GLU A 239 2.32 11.39 25.47
N GLY A 240 3.64 11.66 25.40
CA GLY A 240 4.69 10.67 25.66
C GLY A 240 5.08 9.82 24.46
N PHE A 241 4.64 10.16 23.24
CA PHE A 241 5.12 9.49 22.04
C PHE A 241 6.52 9.98 21.66
N ILE A 242 7.37 9.04 21.23
CA ILE A 242 8.75 9.30 20.81
C ILE A 242 8.79 9.46 19.29
N TRP A 243 9.41 10.53 18.81
CA TRP A 243 9.64 10.74 17.38
C TRP A 243 10.49 9.61 16.79
N GLN A 244 10.12 9.05 15.61
CA GLN A 244 10.78 7.86 15.08
C GLN A 244 12.30 8.03 14.95
N ALA A 245 12.77 9.22 14.55
CA ALA A 245 14.20 9.48 14.39
C ALA A 245 14.97 9.51 15.73
N LYS A 246 14.27 9.61 16.86
CA LYS A 246 14.86 9.61 18.22
C LYS A 246 14.74 8.25 18.93
N LEU A 247 14.26 7.21 18.26
CA LEU A 247 14.21 5.88 18.84
C LEU A 247 15.63 5.37 19.17
N GLY A 248 15.77 4.71 20.31
CA GLY A 248 16.95 3.92 20.64
C GLY A 248 17.07 2.68 19.75
N ASP A 249 18.00 1.79 20.06
CA ASP A 249 18.24 0.61 19.20
C ASP A 249 17.28 -0.55 19.46
N TRP A 250 16.77 -0.67 20.70
CA TRP A 250 15.96 -1.78 21.13
C TRP A 250 14.81 -1.35 22.03
N PHE A 251 13.66 -1.99 21.88
CA PHE A 251 12.60 -2.01 22.88
C PHE A 251 12.68 -3.33 23.66
N LYS A 252 12.97 -3.23 24.95
CA LYS A 252 12.98 -4.36 25.90
C LYS A 252 11.89 -4.13 26.92
N CYS A 253 10.92 -5.03 27.00
CA CYS A 253 9.90 -4.97 28.04
C CYS A 253 10.49 -5.39 29.40
N GLU A 254 9.84 -5.00 30.50
CA GLU A 254 10.30 -5.30 31.86
C GLU A 254 10.43 -6.80 32.15
N CYS A 255 9.53 -7.64 31.61
CA CYS A 255 9.61 -9.09 31.80
C CYS A 255 10.62 -9.80 30.86
N GLY A 256 11.31 -9.06 29.99
CA GLY A 256 12.30 -9.61 29.05
C GLY A 256 11.75 -10.46 27.89
N THR A 257 10.46 -10.78 27.87
CA THR A 257 9.87 -11.68 26.85
C THR A 257 9.78 -11.04 25.45
N THR A 258 9.64 -9.72 25.39
CA THR A 258 9.59 -8.93 24.16
C THR A 258 10.86 -8.10 24.03
N ASN A 259 11.60 -8.35 22.95
CA ASN A 259 12.82 -7.65 22.58
C ASN A 259 12.77 -7.36 21.07
N LEU A 260 12.58 -6.11 20.69
CA LEU A 260 12.36 -5.69 19.31
C LEU A 260 13.44 -4.71 18.85
N PRO A 261 14.10 -4.95 17.70
CA PRO A 261 15.02 -3.97 17.12
C PRO A 261 14.24 -2.78 16.56
N LEU A 262 14.63 -1.57 16.93
CA LEU A 262 13.92 -0.34 16.56
C LEU A 262 14.55 0.39 15.36
N GLN A 263 15.72 -0.06 14.89
CA GLN A 263 16.44 0.56 13.77
C GLN A 263 15.56 0.66 12.51
N TYR A 264 14.77 -0.38 12.21
CA TYR A 264 13.91 -0.43 11.03
C TYR A 264 12.78 0.59 11.07
N MET A 265 12.23 0.87 12.26
CA MET A 265 11.23 1.92 12.46
C MET A 265 11.86 3.29 12.37
N ARG A 266 13.02 3.47 13.01
CA ARG A 266 13.77 4.73 13.00
C ARG A 266 14.08 5.17 11.58
N GLU A 267 14.47 4.22 10.73
CA GLU A 267 14.88 4.46 9.35
C GLU A 267 13.71 4.52 8.35
N SER A 268 12.51 4.01 8.65
CA SER A 268 11.48 3.86 7.61
C SER A 268 10.02 4.01 8.06
N LEU A 269 9.74 4.33 9.32
CA LEU A 269 8.36 4.54 9.76
C LEU A 269 7.68 5.69 9.00
N HIS A 270 8.43 6.73 8.62
CA HIS A 270 7.92 7.85 7.82
C HIS A 270 7.39 7.43 6.45
N ALA A 271 7.90 6.34 5.87
CA ALA A 271 7.44 5.82 4.58
C ALA A 271 5.94 5.51 4.58
N LEU A 272 5.35 5.26 5.75
CA LEU A 272 3.91 5.04 5.89
C LEU A 272 3.11 6.31 5.56
N LEU A 273 3.62 7.52 5.79
CA LEU A 273 2.87 8.77 5.58
C LEU A 273 2.46 8.99 4.12
N GLY A 274 3.25 8.46 3.17
CA GLY A 274 2.96 8.54 1.73
C GLY A 274 2.06 7.42 1.20
N ARG A 275 1.57 6.51 2.07
CA ARG A 275 0.78 5.34 1.65
C ARG A 275 -0.73 5.59 1.76
N GLU A 276 -1.47 4.90 0.90
CA GLU A 276 -2.94 4.89 0.94
C GLU A 276 -3.50 4.32 2.23
N SER A 277 -4.69 4.80 2.60
CA SER A 277 -5.37 4.49 3.86
C SER A 277 -5.65 3.00 4.09
N LYS A 278 -5.72 2.18 3.04
CA LYS A 278 -5.91 0.73 3.13
C LYS A 278 -4.73 0.00 3.77
N PHE A 279 -3.52 0.57 3.71
CA PHE A 279 -2.32 -0.09 4.24
C PHE A 279 -2.19 -0.04 5.76
N TYR A 280 -3.09 0.68 6.43
CA TYR A 280 -3.05 0.79 7.88
C TYR A 280 -4.30 0.27 8.59
N SER A 281 -5.15 -0.50 7.90
CA SER A 281 -6.11 -1.40 8.55
C SER A 281 -5.39 -2.69 8.90
N GLY A 282 -4.79 -2.76 10.09
CA GLY A 282 -4.06 -3.92 10.59
C GLY A 282 -3.83 -3.82 12.11
N PRO A 283 -3.26 -4.84 12.77
CA PRO A 283 -3.21 -4.94 14.24
C PRO A 283 -2.16 -4.03 14.88
N LEU A 284 -1.41 -3.27 14.10
CA LEU A 284 -0.31 -2.44 14.58
C LEU A 284 -0.76 -1.25 15.46
N ASN A 285 -2.03 -1.22 15.91
CA ASN A 285 -2.60 -0.14 16.72
C ASN A 285 -2.21 1.24 16.17
N LEU A 286 -2.32 1.38 14.85
CA LEU A 286 -1.94 2.58 14.13
C LEU A 286 -3.06 3.62 14.28
N ASN A 287 -2.78 4.66 15.05
CA ASN A 287 -3.65 5.82 15.14
C ASN A 287 -3.17 6.88 14.15
N ARG A 288 -4.05 7.31 13.25
CA ARG A 288 -3.74 8.29 12.22
C ARG A 288 -4.34 9.63 12.55
N ILE A 289 -3.53 10.66 12.39
CA ILE A 289 -3.95 12.04 12.47
C ILE A 289 -3.91 12.57 11.05
N GLY A 290 -5.08 12.85 10.48
CA GLY A 290 -5.18 13.41 9.13
C GLY A 290 -4.53 14.78 9.02
N LEU A 291 -3.88 15.07 7.89
CA LEU A 291 -3.33 16.38 7.56
C LEU A 291 -4.44 17.41 7.41
N TYR A 292 -5.56 16.99 6.81
CA TYR A 292 -6.73 17.81 6.63
C TYR A 292 -7.92 17.22 7.37
N ALA A 293 -8.60 18.04 8.16
CA ALA A 293 -9.96 17.76 8.57
C ALA A 293 -10.92 18.20 7.44
N HIS A 294 -12.08 17.54 7.32
CA HIS A 294 -13.11 17.93 6.34
C HIS A 294 -13.44 19.44 6.40
N ASN A 295 -13.66 19.97 7.60
CA ASN A 295 -13.92 21.40 7.82
C ASN A 295 -12.72 22.30 7.49
N GLY A 296 -11.49 21.78 7.57
CA GLY A 296 -10.29 22.50 7.16
C GLY A 296 -10.24 22.70 5.65
N ILE A 297 -10.57 21.67 4.88
CA ILE A 297 -10.65 21.76 3.41
C ILE A 297 -11.76 22.71 2.98
N ILE A 298 -12.93 22.65 3.62
CA ILE A 298 -14.02 23.59 3.33
C ILE A 298 -13.55 25.04 3.50
N LYS A 299 -12.86 25.35 4.60
CA LYS A 299 -12.33 26.71 4.84
C LYS A 299 -11.33 27.14 3.76
N ILE A 300 -10.42 26.26 3.34
CA ILE A 300 -9.47 26.55 2.24
C ILE A 300 -10.22 26.87 0.95
N VAL A 301 -11.24 26.08 0.60
CA VAL A 301 -12.06 26.29 -0.60
C VAL A 301 -12.86 27.60 -0.52
N GLU A 302 -13.47 27.90 0.63
CA GLU A 302 -14.20 29.15 0.86
C GLU A 302 -13.28 30.36 0.77
N GLU A 303 -12.08 30.28 1.34
CA GLU A 303 -11.07 31.33 1.25
C GLU A 303 -10.61 31.54 -0.20
N PHE A 304 -10.34 30.46 -0.92
CA PHE A 304 -9.96 30.53 -2.33
C PHE A 304 -11.05 31.21 -3.17
N ASN A 305 -12.32 30.85 -2.95
CA ASN A 305 -13.46 31.47 -3.65
C ASN A 305 -13.59 32.96 -3.30
N ARG A 306 -13.37 33.35 -2.04
CA ARG A 306 -13.35 34.75 -1.61
C ARG A 306 -12.24 35.53 -2.32
N ILE A 307 -11.06 34.93 -2.49
CA ILE A 307 -9.95 35.55 -3.23
C ILE A 307 -10.29 35.65 -4.72
N LEU A 308 -10.92 34.63 -5.33
CA LEU A 308 -11.37 34.66 -6.73
C LEU A 308 -12.36 35.79 -7.04
N ASP A 309 -13.17 36.21 -6.07
CA ASP A 309 -14.12 37.31 -6.23
C ASP A 309 -13.49 38.69 -6.03
N LYS A 310 -12.37 38.78 -5.29
CA LYS A 310 -11.74 40.05 -4.90
C LYS A 310 -10.51 40.41 -5.72
N HIS A 311 -9.66 39.42 -6.02
CA HIS A 311 -8.34 39.62 -6.63
C HIS A 311 -8.36 39.27 -8.12
N LYS A 312 -7.50 39.93 -8.89
CA LYS A 312 -7.41 39.79 -10.36
C LYS A 312 -6.00 39.51 -10.86
N ASP A 313 -5.01 39.58 -9.99
CA ASP A 313 -3.62 39.31 -10.30
C ASP A 313 -3.30 37.82 -10.07
N GLU A 314 -2.45 37.26 -10.92
CA GLU A 314 -2.02 35.87 -10.88
C GLU A 314 -1.18 35.55 -9.64
N ALA A 315 -0.31 36.47 -9.23
CA ALA A 315 0.61 36.30 -8.10
C ALA A 315 -0.12 35.94 -6.80
N THR A 316 -1.31 36.51 -6.56
CA THR A 316 -2.16 36.14 -5.42
C THR A 316 -2.57 34.66 -5.46
N PHE A 317 -2.97 34.14 -6.63
CA PHE A 317 -3.38 32.73 -6.77
C PHE A 317 -2.18 31.78 -6.74
N GLN A 318 -1.07 32.16 -7.36
CA GLN A 318 0.18 31.40 -7.28
C GLN A 318 0.60 31.19 -5.83
N LYS A 319 0.65 32.29 -5.05
CA LYS A 319 1.00 32.23 -3.63
C LYS A 319 0.02 31.36 -2.84
N PHE A 320 -1.29 31.53 -3.07
CA PHE A 320 -2.29 30.73 -2.38
C PHE A 320 -2.14 29.23 -2.65
N ILE A 321 -1.90 28.82 -3.91
CA ILE A 321 -1.72 27.41 -4.27
C ILE A 321 -0.39 26.86 -3.72
N GLU A 322 0.67 27.67 -3.68
CA GLU A 322 1.94 27.29 -3.03
C GLU A 322 1.77 27.03 -1.51
N GLU A 323 0.93 27.81 -0.83
CA GLU A 323 0.60 27.69 0.59
C GLU A 323 -0.44 26.57 0.85
N HIS A 324 -1.30 26.28 -0.13
CA HIS A 324 -2.33 25.24 -0.05
C HIS A 324 -2.25 24.25 -1.24
N PRO A 325 -1.22 23.36 -1.28
CA PRO A 325 -1.03 22.43 -2.40
C PRO A 325 -2.22 21.50 -2.68
N VAL A 326 -3.12 21.28 -1.70
CA VAL A 326 -4.37 20.53 -1.86
C VAL A 326 -5.23 21.06 -3.02
N MET A 327 -5.07 22.32 -3.42
CA MET A 327 -5.69 22.91 -4.62
C MET A 327 -5.32 22.18 -5.93
N LEU A 328 -4.20 21.45 -5.95
CA LEU A 328 -3.73 20.63 -7.06
C LEU A 328 -4.03 19.12 -6.88
N SER A 329 -4.86 18.75 -5.90
CA SER A 329 -5.22 17.35 -5.59
C SER A 329 -5.66 16.50 -6.80
N ARG A 330 -6.32 17.10 -7.78
CA ARG A 330 -6.76 16.45 -9.02
C ARG A 330 -5.64 15.89 -9.90
N PHE A 331 -4.39 16.32 -9.67
CA PHE A 331 -3.23 15.85 -10.42
C PHE A 331 -2.57 14.63 -9.77
N HIS A 332 -3.06 14.16 -8.61
CA HIS A 332 -2.58 12.94 -7.94
C HIS A 332 -1.06 12.86 -7.82
N ALA A 333 -0.45 13.95 -7.34
CA ALA A 333 0.99 14.10 -7.31
C ALA A 333 1.67 13.06 -6.42
N ILE A 334 2.75 12.46 -6.91
CA ILE A 334 3.78 11.78 -6.12
C ILE A 334 5.00 12.68 -5.88
N LYS A 335 5.25 13.65 -6.77
CA LYS A 335 6.18 14.79 -6.57
C LYS A 335 5.53 16.08 -7.09
N LEU A 336 5.60 17.16 -6.32
CA LEU A 336 5.12 18.50 -6.70
C LEU A 336 6.26 19.51 -6.64
N PHE A 337 6.53 20.12 -7.79
CA PHE A 337 7.55 21.15 -7.97
C PHE A 337 6.89 22.53 -8.02
N LYS A 338 7.39 23.47 -7.20
CA LYS A 338 6.95 24.87 -7.19
C LYS A 338 7.94 25.71 -7.99
N LYS A 339 7.47 26.41 -9.03
CA LYS A 339 8.28 27.21 -9.94
C LYS A 339 9.53 26.52 -10.50
N PRO A 340 9.43 25.26 -10.97
CA PRO A 340 10.59 24.53 -11.45
C PRO A 340 11.23 25.19 -12.68
N ASN A 341 12.56 25.10 -12.75
CA ASN A 341 13.28 25.43 -13.98
C ASN A 341 13.15 24.27 -14.97
N ILE A 342 12.62 24.53 -16.17
CA ILE A 342 12.52 23.52 -17.23
C ILE A 342 13.87 23.45 -17.95
N LEU A 343 14.28 24.56 -18.57
CA LEU A 343 15.59 24.69 -19.19
C LEU A 343 15.92 26.17 -19.41
N GLY A 344 17.13 26.59 -19.03
CA GLY A 344 17.60 27.96 -19.21
C GLY A 344 16.74 28.99 -18.47
N LYS A 345 15.95 29.77 -19.22
CA LYS A 345 15.06 30.82 -18.67
C LYS A 345 13.61 30.37 -18.55
N LEU A 346 13.25 29.20 -19.07
CA LEU A 346 11.89 28.70 -19.04
C LEU A 346 11.58 28.12 -17.67
N LYS A 347 10.62 28.72 -16.98
CA LYS A 347 10.09 28.26 -15.70
C LYS A 347 8.60 27.99 -15.87
N ALA A 348 8.15 26.85 -15.35
CA ALA A 348 6.73 26.59 -15.19
C ALA A 348 6.28 27.09 -13.81
N ASP A 349 4.98 27.33 -13.62
CA ASP A 349 4.46 27.72 -12.31
C ASP A 349 4.44 26.54 -11.34
N PHE A 350 4.04 25.37 -11.86
CA PHE A 350 4.14 24.10 -11.17
C PHE A 350 4.54 22.98 -12.14
N ALA A 351 5.11 21.92 -11.59
CA ALA A 351 5.14 20.62 -12.26
C ALA A 351 4.70 19.53 -11.29
N VAL A 352 4.02 18.52 -11.81
CA VAL A 352 3.57 17.35 -11.05
C VAL A 352 4.07 16.10 -11.72
N LEU A 353 4.71 15.21 -10.97
CA LEU A 353 4.83 13.81 -11.36
C LEU A 353 3.67 13.05 -10.70
N ASP A 354 2.82 12.39 -11.48
CA ASP A 354 1.70 11.60 -10.96
C ASP A 354 2.04 10.11 -10.74
N ALA A 355 1.12 9.35 -10.15
CA ALA A 355 1.30 7.92 -9.89
C ALA A 355 1.42 7.06 -11.17
N ASP A 356 0.91 7.55 -12.30
CA ASP A 356 1.04 6.93 -13.62
C ASP A 356 2.34 7.34 -14.34
N LYS A 357 3.26 7.99 -13.61
CA LYS A 357 4.55 8.48 -14.12
C LYS A 357 4.41 9.50 -15.26
N ASN A 358 3.31 10.25 -15.31
CA ASN A 358 3.21 11.41 -16.18
C ASN A 358 3.81 12.63 -15.48
N LEU A 359 4.74 13.33 -16.14
CA LEU A 359 5.19 14.65 -15.75
C LEU A 359 4.27 15.70 -16.39
N VAL A 360 3.47 16.40 -15.59
CA VAL A 360 2.56 17.46 -16.02
C VAL A 360 3.17 18.82 -15.72
N LEU A 361 3.43 19.62 -16.75
CA LEU A 361 3.91 20.99 -16.63
C LEU A 361 2.73 21.96 -16.66
N ILE A 362 2.60 22.82 -15.65
CA ILE A 362 1.40 23.61 -15.39
C ILE A 362 1.72 25.11 -15.52
N GLU A 363 0.97 25.79 -16.38
CA GLU A 363 0.89 27.26 -16.46
C GLU A 363 -0.37 27.73 -15.71
N LEU A 364 -0.22 28.76 -14.88
CA LEU A 364 -1.28 29.38 -14.10
C LEU A 364 -1.50 30.81 -14.59
N GLU A 365 -2.74 31.13 -14.91
CA GLU A 365 -3.15 32.45 -15.38
C GLU A 365 -4.18 33.08 -14.45
N LYS A 366 -4.23 34.41 -14.47
CA LYS A 366 -5.13 35.21 -13.62
C LYS A 366 -6.62 34.93 -13.88
N PRO A 367 -7.51 35.09 -12.88
CA PRO A 367 -8.96 34.84 -13.03
C PRO A 367 -9.63 35.78 -14.03
N GLY A 368 -9.08 36.98 -14.21
CA GLY A 368 -9.64 38.02 -15.08
C GLY A 368 -9.23 37.87 -16.55
N ILE A 369 -8.43 36.86 -16.90
CA ILE A 369 -8.04 36.61 -18.29
C ILE A 369 -9.29 36.35 -19.14
N LYS A 370 -9.34 36.96 -20.32
CA LYS A 370 -10.41 36.70 -21.27
C LYS A 370 -10.14 35.33 -21.88
N LEU A 371 -11.03 34.36 -21.72
CA LEU A 371 -10.81 33.02 -22.29
C LEU A 371 -11.16 32.94 -23.77
N PHE A 372 -12.27 33.55 -24.20
CA PHE A 372 -12.75 33.49 -25.57
C PHE A 372 -13.09 34.86 -26.18
N THR A 373 -13.05 34.93 -27.50
CA THR A 373 -13.57 36.05 -28.27
C THR A 373 -15.10 36.05 -28.29
N LYS A 374 -15.71 37.25 -28.33
CA LYS A 374 -17.17 37.41 -28.19
C LYS A 374 -17.98 36.85 -29.37
N LYS A 375 -17.42 36.85 -30.58
CA LYS A 375 -18.18 36.56 -31.81
C LYS A 375 -18.26 35.07 -32.14
N GLU A 376 -17.19 34.30 -31.89
CA GLU A 376 -17.07 32.93 -32.40
C GLU A 376 -16.67 31.89 -31.34
N GLY A 377 -16.40 32.34 -30.11
CA GLY A 377 -15.95 31.43 -29.06
C GLY A 377 -14.54 30.88 -29.26
N GLN A 378 -13.76 31.49 -30.16
CA GLN A 378 -12.36 31.14 -30.34
C GLN A 378 -11.54 31.55 -29.12
N PRO A 379 -10.45 30.83 -28.76
CA PRO A 379 -9.52 31.23 -27.72
C PRO A 379 -9.04 32.67 -27.90
N SER A 380 -8.89 33.40 -26.81
CA SER A 380 -8.29 34.73 -26.84
C SER A 380 -6.79 34.67 -27.10
N SER A 381 -6.19 35.80 -27.44
CA SER A 381 -4.72 35.94 -27.52
C SER A 381 -4.02 35.53 -26.23
N ASP A 382 -4.59 35.91 -25.08
CA ASP A 382 -4.00 35.65 -23.77
C ASP A 382 -4.04 34.14 -23.47
N LEU A 383 -5.16 33.47 -23.75
CA LEU A 383 -5.27 32.03 -23.58
C LEU A 383 -4.35 31.27 -24.54
N ILE A 384 -4.23 31.73 -25.78
CA ILE A 384 -3.29 31.17 -26.76
C ILE A 384 -1.85 31.31 -26.24
N HIS A 385 -1.49 32.46 -25.64
CA HIS A 385 -0.16 32.67 -25.10
C HIS A 385 0.19 31.65 -24.00
N ALA A 386 -0.72 31.39 -23.07
CA ALA A 386 -0.54 30.37 -22.04
C ALA A 386 -0.31 28.96 -22.65
N TYR A 387 -1.05 28.61 -23.70
CA TYR A 387 -0.79 27.36 -24.44
C TYR A 387 0.58 27.35 -25.11
N GLU A 388 1.01 28.48 -25.67
CA GLU A 388 2.31 28.59 -26.33
C GLU A 388 3.48 28.44 -25.33
N GLN A 389 3.33 28.94 -24.10
CA GLN A 389 4.30 28.72 -23.01
C GLN A 389 4.43 27.23 -22.69
N VAL A 390 3.30 26.56 -22.44
CA VAL A 390 3.31 25.10 -22.17
C VAL A 390 3.90 24.32 -23.35
N ARG A 391 3.51 24.63 -24.59
CA ARG A 391 4.07 24.01 -25.80
C ARG A 391 5.57 24.27 -25.94
N ALA A 392 6.06 25.44 -25.53
CA ALA A 392 7.49 25.72 -25.52
C ALA A 392 8.22 24.77 -24.57
N TRP A 393 7.70 24.56 -23.36
CA TRP A 393 8.29 23.61 -22.41
C TRP A 393 8.27 22.18 -22.92
N LEU A 394 7.13 21.72 -23.48
CA LEU A 394 7.02 20.38 -24.06
C LEU A 394 8.01 20.18 -25.22
N ARG A 395 8.21 21.19 -26.07
CA ARG A 395 9.22 21.15 -27.14
C ARG A 395 10.64 21.09 -26.58
N GLU A 396 10.96 21.84 -25.54
CA GLU A 396 12.28 21.78 -24.93
C GLU A 396 12.55 20.43 -24.25
N TYR A 397 11.54 19.84 -23.58
CA TYR A 397 11.64 18.47 -23.10
C TYR A 397 11.89 17.48 -24.24
N ALA A 398 11.16 17.58 -25.35
CA ALA A 398 11.33 16.68 -26.49
C ALA A 398 12.75 16.77 -27.11
N LYS A 399 13.40 17.94 -27.07
CA LYS A 399 14.77 18.13 -27.55
C LYS A 399 15.82 17.68 -26.54
N HIS A 400 15.57 17.92 -25.25
CA HIS A 400 16.57 17.79 -24.18
C HIS A 400 16.01 17.08 -22.93
N PRO A 401 15.48 15.85 -23.07
CA PRO A 401 14.74 15.20 -21.98
C PRO A 401 15.61 14.99 -20.74
N HIS A 402 16.87 14.55 -20.91
CA HIS A 402 17.78 14.33 -19.80
C HIS A 402 18.08 15.61 -19.00
N ALA A 403 18.32 16.73 -19.68
CA ALA A 403 18.65 17.99 -19.01
C ALA A 403 17.45 18.55 -18.22
N VAL A 404 16.24 18.42 -18.77
CA VAL A 404 15.01 18.84 -18.07
C VAL A 404 14.76 17.96 -16.84
N LEU A 405 14.89 16.63 -16.98
CA LEU A 405 14.68 15.70 -15.86
C LEU A 405 15.73 15.87 -14.76
N GLU A 406 17.01 16.04 -15.13
CA GLU A 406 18.08 16.33 -14.19
C GLU A 406 17.82 17.63 -13.42
N GLY A 407 17.34 18.68 -14.10
CA GLY A 407 16.94 19.95 -13.47
C GLY A 407 15.78 19.81 -12.48
N LEU A 408 14.97 18.76 -12.61
CA LEU A 408 13.90 18.39 -11.69
C LEU A 408 14.32 17.33 -10.66
N GLY A 409 15.57 16.85 -10.69
CA GLY A 409 16.01 15.74 -9.85
C GLY A 409 15.25 14.43 -10.11
N LEU A 410 14.83 14.22 -11.36
CA LEU A 410 14.12 13.01 -11.82
C LEU A 410 15.04 12.16 -12.70
N SER A 411 14.88 10.84 -12.64
CA SER A 411 15.51 9.92 -13.58
C SER A 411 14.58 9.55 -14.75
N GLY A 412 15.17 9.08 -15.85
CA GLY A 412 14.42 8.74 -17.07
C GLY A 412 13.40 7.61 -16.89
N ASP A 413 13.61 6.71 -15.94
CA ASP A 413 12.73 5.60 -15.59
C ASP A 413 11.57 5.99 -14.65
N GLU A 414 11.63 7.18 -14.05
CA GLU A 414 10.54 7.76 -13.27
C GLU A 414 9.45 8.39 -14.14
N VAL A 415 9.75 8.75 -15.40
CA VAL A 415 8.84 9.50 -16.28
C VAL A 415 8.51 8.69 -17.53
N MET A 416 7.24 8.32 -17.68
CA MET A 416 6.73 7.57 -18.83
C MET A 416 6.19 8.48 -19.94
N ALA A 417 5.64 9.64 -19.57
CA ALA A 417 5.13 10.62 -20.51
C ALA A 417 5.20 12.04 -19.94
N VAL A 418 5.21 13.04 -20.82
CA VAL A 418 5.15 14.45 -20.43
C VAL A 418 3.91 15.10 -21.05
N LYS A 419 3.17 15.82 -20.23
CA LYS A 419 1.90 16.48 -20.57
C LYS A 419 1.94 17.94 -20.10
N GLY A 420 1.03 18.73 -20.64
CA GLY A 420 0.81 20.11 -20.21
C GLY A 420 -0.50 20.30 -19.47
N ALA A 421 -0.61 21.37 -18.69
CA ALA A 421 -1.88 21.89 -18.23
C ALA A 421 -1.85 23.42 -18.22
N VAL A 422 -2.97 24.04 -18.61
CA VAL A 422 -3.22 25.47 -18.46
C VAL A 422 -4.38 25.65 -17.50
N ILE A 423 -4.16 26.41 -16.43
CA ILE A 423 -5.17 26.78 -15.44
C ILE A 423 -5.43 28.27 -15.58
N ALA A 424 -6.52 28.65 -16.26
CA ALA A 424 -6.76 30.04 -16.60
C ALA A 424 -8.21 30.48 -16.40
N GLY A 425 -8.37 31.70 -15.89
CA GLY A 425 -9.65 32.37 -15.85
C GLY A 425 -10.68 31.70 -14.95
N ARG A 426 -11.94 32.08 -15.19
CA ARG A 426 -13.11 31.61 -14.45
C ARG A 426 -14.16 31.05 -15.40
N ASN A 427 -14.88 30.04 -14.96
CA ASN A 427 -16.07 29.51 -15.63
C ASN A 427 -17.24 30.49 -15.54
N LYS A 428 -17.28 31.32 -14.48
CA LYS A 428 -18.35 32.30 -14.26
C LYS A 428 -18.42 33.30 -15.41
N GLY A 429 -19.56 33.32 -16.11
CA GLY A 429 -19.82 34.23 -17.23
C GLY A 429 -19.30 33.75 -18.59
N GLN A 430 -18.75 32.53 -18.68
CA GLN A 430 -18.38 31.92 -19.96
C GLN A 430 -19.55 31.15 -20.58
N ASN A 431 -19.59 31.10 -21.90
CA ASN A 431 -20.53 30.24 -22.62
C ASN A 431 -20.09 28.76 -22.45
N ARG A 432 -20.99 27.93 -21.94
CA ARG A 432 -20.75 26.49 -21.70
C ARG A 432 -20.38 25.73 -22.97
N GLU A 433 -21.01 26.07 -24.10
CA GLU A 433 -20.74 25.43 -25.38
C GLU A 433 -19.32 25.75 -25.88
N HIS A 434 -18.89 27.01 -25.74
CA HIS A 434 -17.52 27.40 -26.10
C HIS A 434 -16.49 26.66 -25.23
N MET A 435 -16.72 26.59 -23.92
CA MET A 435 -15.86 25.83 -22.99
C MET A 435 -15.77 24.35 -23.36
N GLN A 436 -16.91 23.71 -23.66
CA GLN A 436 -16.96 22.29 -24.01
C GLN A 436 -16.27 22.03 -25.35
N ARG A 437 -16.52 22.86 -26.35
CA ARG A 437 -15.88 22.78 -27.67
C ARG A 437 -14.36 22.93 -27.56
N HIS A 438 -13.91 23.91 -26.80
CA HIS A 438 -12.48 24.16 -26.56
C HIS A 438 -11.80 23.00 -25.83
N ARG A 439 -12.43 22.43 -24.79
CA ARG A 439 -11.90 21.26 -24.09
C ARG A 439 -11.85 20.00 -24.96
N ALA A 440 -12.68 19.93 -26.00
CA ALA A 440 -12.70 18.84 -26.97
C ALA A 440 -11.80 19.09 -28.19
N ASP A 441 -11.15 20.26 -28.29
CA ASP A 441 -10.35 20.63 -29.45
C ASP A 441 -9.06 19.79 -29.53
N PRO A 442 -8.86 18.98 -30.59
CA PRO A 442 -7.67 18.16 -30.74
C PRO A 442 -6.39 18.98 -30.97
N PHE A 443 -6.49 20.26 -31.33
CA PHE A 443 -5.32 21.12 -31.55
C PHE A 443 -4.44 21.21 -30.30
N TYR A 444 -5.03 21.16 -29.11
CA TYR A 444 -4.31 21.18 -27.83
C TYR A 444 -4.14 19.79 -27.21
N ALA A 445 -4.11 18.74 -28.04
CA ALA A 445 -3.87 17.38 -27.57
C ALA A 445 -2.61 17.31 -26.69
N GLY A 446 -2.74 16.65 -25.53
CA GLY A 446 -1.68 16.56 -24.53
C GLY A 446 -1.57 17.76 -23.57
N ILE A 447 -2.40 18.81 -23.72
CA ILE A 447 -2.49 19.93 -22.78
C ILE A 447 -3.90 20.02 -22.19
N ALA A 448 -4.02 19.74 -20.89
CA ALA A 448 -5.29 19.87 -20.18
C ALA A 448 -5.66 21.35 -19.98
N PHE A 449 -6.95 21.67 -20.05
CA PHE A 449 -7.46 23.02 -19.76
C PHE A 449 -8.40 23.02 -18.55
N LEU A 450 -8.08 23.87 -17.59
CA LEU A 450 -8.84 24.08 -16.36
C LEU A 450 -9.04 25.57 -16.11
N THR A 451 -10.09 25.89 -15.39
CA THR A 451 -10.28 27.21 -14.77
C THR A 451 -9.98 27.13 -13.29
N LEU A 452 -9.80 28.29 -12.65
CA LEU A 452 -9.62 28.35 -11.21
C LEU A 452 -10.86 27.81 -10.45
N ASP A 453 -12.07 28.02 -11.00
CA ASP A 453 -13.29 27.45 -10.42
C ASP A 453 -13.28 25.90 -10.48
N ASP A 454 -12.66 25.30 -11.51
CA ASP A 454 -12.53 23.83 -11.61
C ASP A 454 -11.61 23.26 -10.51
N LEU A 455 -10.57 23.99 -10.09
CA LEU A 455 -9.73 23.57 -8.95
C LEU A 455 -10.55 23.56 -7.65
N SER A 456 -11.24 24.66 -7.38
CA SER A 456 -12.14 24.79 -6.22
C SER A 456 -13.19 23.68 -6.17
N ALA A 457 -13.85 23.42 -7.30
CA ALA A 457 -14.84 22.36 -7.42
C ALA A 457 -14.23 20.96 -7.20
N SER A 458 -13.05 20.69 -7.74
CA SER A 458 -12.36 19.40 -7.60
C SER A 458 -12.04 19.11 -6.13
N VAL A 459 -11.44 20.07 -5.42
CA VAL A 459 -11.10 19.92 -3.99
C VAL A 459 -12.35 19.72 -3.14
N ARG A 460 -13.40 20.51 -3.40
CA ARG A 460 -14.67 20.38 -2.69
C ARG A 460 -15.32 19.03 -2.91
N GLN A 461 -15.27 18.49 -4.13
CA GLN A 461 -15.81 17.17 -4.42
C GLN A 461 -15.03 16.09 -3.65
N ILE A 462 -13.70 16.19 -3.61
CA ILE A 462 -12.89 15.21 -2.87
C ILE A 462 -13.15 15.30 -1.37
N SER A 463 -13.39 16.50 -0.82
CA SER A 463 -13.70 16.67 0.60
C SER A 463 -15.01 15.98 1.00
N LEU A 464 -15.96 15.77 0.09
CA LEU A 464 -17.18 15.02 0.38
C LEU A 464 -16.91 13.54 0.69
N HIS A 465 -15.79 12.98 0.23
CA HIS A 465 -15.39 11.60 0.56
C HIS A 465 -14.68 11.50 1.92
N LEU A 466 -14.36 12.63 2.55
CA LEU A 466 -13.76 12.71 3.89
C LEU A 466 -14.79 12.87 5.02
N ALA A 467 -16.02 13.27 4.69
CA ALA A 467 -17.14 13.36 5.63
C ALA A 467 -17.79 11.99 5.80
#